data_AF-A0A820W2Y0-F1
#
_entry.id   AF-A0A820W2Y0-F1
#
_cell.length_a   1.000
_cell.length_b   1.000
_cell.length_c   1.000
_cell.angle_alpha   90.00
_cell.angle_beta   90.00
_cell.angle_gamma   90.00
#
_symmetry.space_group_name_H-M   'P 1'
#
loop_
_entity.id
_entity.type
_entity.pdbx_description
1 polymer ?
#
loop_
_entity_poly.entity_id
_entity_poly.type
_entity_poly.pdbx_seq_one_letter_code
_entity_poly.pdbx_strand_id
1 'polypeptide(L)'
;SSETKLTISVVIALLKPWGLCYEYLTQSTIEKYFARIIEFVPLFLNQLTENDFKVEVKTESKNDSLSAVIKWLRYLASRLPNSDRACRDLDELRLKMILRLLQTNSFSGKMNALNEVHKLLPSLTPIHRSTLNRSDDSEGLTPEKFIQWIQEHQILDIVLRDCLHQPQYVEKLERILRFMIKEQALSRNDLAKIWNASCGKHEAIEKNVHDLLAKLA
;
A
#
# COMPACT_ATOMS: atom_id res chain seq x y z
N SER A 1 -36.27 2.16 -9.37
CA SER A 1 -35.51 2.35 -8.12
C SER A 1 -34.07 2.54 -8.49
N SER A 2 -33.47 3.70 -8.20
CA SER A 2 -32.03 3.90 -8.38
C SER A 2 -31.30 2.95 -7.45
N GLU A 3 -30.66 1.91 -7.98
CA GLU A 3 -29.77 1.05 -7.20
C GLU A 3 -28.70 1.94 -6.56
N THR A 4 -28.74 2.07 -5.24
CA THR A 4 -27.74 2.82 -4.50
C THR A 4 -26.43 2.04 -4.57
N LYS A 5 -25.56 2.40 -5.53
CA LYS A 5 -24.23 1.77 -5.69
C LYS A 5 -23.47 1.88 -4.37
N LEU A 6 -23.00 0.74 -3.85
CA LEU A 6 -22.15 0.71 -2.66
C LEU A 6 -20.91 1.58 -2.90
N THR A 7 -20.61 2.47 -1.96
CA THR A 7 -19.42 3.33 -2.02
C THR A 7 -18.41 2.92 -0.95
N ILE A 8 -17.13 3.21 -1.17
CA ILE A 8 -16.07 2.94 -0.20
C ILE A 8 -16.33 3.71 1.11
N SER A 9 -16.84 4.94 1.03
CA SER A 9 -17.25 5.71 2.21
C SER A 9 -18.31 5.00 3.07
N VAL A 10 -19.28 4.33 2.43
CA VAL A 10 -20.28 3.51 3.15
C VAL A 10 -19.62 2.28 3.77
N VAL A 11 -18.75 1.58 3.02
CA VAL A 11 -17.97 0.44 3.54
C VAL A 11 -17.16 0.84 4.77
N ILE A 12 -16.51 2.01 4.75
CA ILE A 12 -15.77 2.56 5.88
C ILE A 12 -16.68 2.81 7.08
N ALA A 13 -17.81 3.49 6.87
CA ALA A 13 -18.74 3.79 7.95
C ALA A 13 -19.25 2.51 8.65
N LEU A 14 -19.46 1.45 7.87
CA LEU A 14 -19.93 0.16 8.38
C LEU A 14 -18.81 -0.65 9.04
N LEU A 15 -17.59 -0.68 8.49
CA LEU A 15 -16.49 -1.50 9.00
C LEU A 15 -15.73 -0.86 10.15
N LYS A 16 -15.57 0.47 10.15
CA LYS A 16 -14.69 1.18 11.10
C LYS A 16 -14.96 0.84 12.57
N PRO A 17 -16.22 0.86 13.07
CA PRO A 17 -16.46 0.57 14.48
C PRO A 17 -15.94 -0.81 14.89
N TRP A 18 -16.19 -1.82 14.05
CA TRP A 18 -15.81 -3.21 14.29
C TRP A 18 -14.32 -3.44 14.13
N GLY A 19 -13.68 -2.80 13.14
CA GLY A 19 -12.23 -2.84 13.00
C GLY A 19 -11.50 -2.22 14.19
N LEU A 20 -12.10 -1.24 14.88
CA LEU A 20 -11.51 -0.61 16.07
C LEU A 20 -11.76 -1.40 17.35
N CYS A 21 -12.81 -2.21 17.44
CA CYS A 21 -13.15 -3.00 18.63
C CYS A 21 -13.02 -4.51 18.46
N TYR A 22 -12.36 -4.98 17.39
CA TYR A 22 -12.28 -6.40 17.02
C TYR A 22 -11.75 -7.31 18.13
N GLU A 23 -10.89 -6.81 19.01
CA GLU A 23 -10.32 -7.54 20.15
C GLU A 23 -11.38 -7.91 21.19
N TYR A 24 -12.46 -7.14 21.27
CA TYR A 24 -13.58 -7.37 22.19
C TYR A 24 -14.65 -8.30 21.62
N LEU A 25 -14.52 -8.74 20.37
CA LEU A 25 -15.46 -9.66 19.73
C LEU A 25 -14.99 -11.11 19.91
N THR A 26 -15.93 -12.00 20.21
CA THR A 26 -15.66 -13.44 20.24
C THR A 26 -15.44 -13.95 18.81
N GLN A 27 -14.62 -15.00 18.66
CA GLN A 27 -14.38 -15.67 17.37
C GLN A 27 -15.72 -16.09 16.72
N SER A 28 -16.64 -16.67 17.48
CA SER A 28 -17.97 -17.07 17.00
C SER A 28 -18.80 -15.89 16.46
N THR A 29 -18.68 -14.70 17.04
CA THR A 29 -19.36 -13.49 16.57
C THR A 29 -18.76 -13.03 15.24
N ILE A 30 -17.44 -13.05 15.13
CA ILE A 30 -16.73 -12.67 13.90
C ILE A 30 -17.09 -13.63 12.76
N GLU A 31 -17.04 -14.94 13.02
CA GLU A 31 -17.38 -15.97 12.04
C GLU A 31 -18.83 -15.84 11.56
N LYS A 32 -19.78 -15.64 12.48
CA LYS A 32 -21.20 -15.56 12.15
C LYS A 32 -21.57 -14.31 11.34
N TYR A 33 -21.02 -13.15 11.68
CA TYR A 33 -21.48 -11.87 11.13
C TYR A 33 -20.52 -11.22 10.14
N PHE A 34 -19.22 -11.51 10.20
CA PHE A 34 -18.20 -10.81 9.42
C PHE A 34 -17.53 -11.67 8.35
N ALA A 35 -17.63 -13.00 8.40
CA ALA A 35 -17.02 -13.87 7.38
C ALA A 35 -17.44 -13.48 5.96
N ARG A 36 -18.74 -13.26 5.72
CA ARG A 36 -19.24 -12.78 4.42
C ARG A 36 -18.74 -11.40 4.03
N ILE A 37 -18.50 -10.52 5.00
CA ILE A 37 -17.98 -9.18 4.74
C ILE A 37 -16.49 -9.27 4.35
N ILE A 38 -15.73 -10.14 5.03
CA ILE A 38 -14.32 -10.42 4.74
C ILE A 38 -14.17 -11.03 3.33
N GLU A 39 -15.12 -11.86 2.88
CA GLU A 39 -15.15 -12.38 1.51
C GLU A 39 -15.58 -11.33 0.48
N PHE A 40 -16.62 -10.55 0.78
CA PHE A 40 -17.27 -9.66 -0.19
C PHE A 40 -16.49 -8.38 -0.46
N VAL A 41 -15.95 -7.72 0.58
CA VAL A 41 -15.33 -6.40 0.42
C VAL A 41 -14.09 -6.46 -0.49
N PRO A 42 -13.21 -7.48 -0.43
CA PRO A 42 -12.14 -7.66 -1.42
C PRO A 42 -12.64 -7.73 -2.88
N LEU A 43 -13.76 -8.40 -3.13
CA LEU A 43 -14.36 -8.48 -4.47
C LEU A 43 -14.85 -7.09 -4.93
N PHE A 44 -15.51 -6.36 -4.04
CA PHE A 44 -15.95 -4.99 -4.29
C PHE A 44 -14.76 -4.06 -4.61
N LEU A 45 -13.68 -4.09 -3.81
CA LEU A 45 -12.49 -3.27 -4.03
C LEU A 45 -11.79 -3.58 -5.35
N ASN A 46 -11.79 -4.85 -5.77
CA ASN A 46 -11.25 -5.27 -7.06
C ASN A 46 -12.04 -4.71 -8.26
N GLN A 47 -13.35 -4.49 -8.10
CA GLN A 47 -14.25 -4.00 -9.15
C GLN A 47 -14.27 -2.47 -9.29
N LEU A 48 -13.62 -1.73 -8.38
CA LEU A 48 -13.53 -0.27 -8.47
C LEU A 48 -12.93 0.17 -9.80
N THR A 49 -13.45 1.23 -10.41
CA THR A 49 -12.93 1.83 -11.64
C THR A 49 -11.97 2.98 -11.33
N GLU A 50 -11.17 3.45 -12.29
CA GLU A 50 -10.34 4.64 -12.09
C GLU A 50 -11.13 5.87 -11.61
N ASN A 51 -12.38 6.01 -12.05
CA ASN A 51 -13.24 7.11 -11.61
C ASN A 51 -13.60 6.98 -10.14
N ASP A 52 -13.86 5.75 -9.66
CA ASP A 52 -14.11 5.51 -8.23
C ASP A 52 -12.88 5.88 -7.39
N PHE A 53 -11.66 5.57 -7.85
CA PHE A 53 -10.40 6.02 -7.21
C PHE A 53 -10.23 7.54 -7.24
N LYS A 54 -10.58 8.21 -8.35
CA LYS A 54 -10.49 9.69 -8.46
C LYS A 54 -11.45 10.40 -7.52
N VAL A 55 -12.66 9.86 -7.33
CA VAL A 55 -13.66 10.42 -6.40
C VAL A 55 -13.14 10.32 -4.96
N GLU A 56 -12.58 9.18 -4.58
CA GLU A 56 -11.95 8.98 -3.26
C GLU A 56 -10.82 9.97 -2.98
N VAL A 57 -9.89 10.10 -3.92
CA VAL A 57 -8.67 10.92 -3.77
C VAL A 57 -8.96 12.43 -3.65
N LYS A 58 -10.11 12.88 -4.17
CA LYS A 58 -10.54 14.29 -4.12
C LYS A 58 -11.17 14.69 -2.78
N THR A 59 -11.60 13.74 -1.97
CA THR A 59 -12.07 14.01 -0.61
C THR A 59 -10.86 14.20 0.31
N GLU A 60 -10.32 15.42 0.32
CA GLU A 60 -9.04 15.86 0.92
C GLU A 60 -8.79 15.47 2.41
N SER A 61 -9.75 14.86 3.10
CA SER A 61 -9.65 14.48 4.52
C SER A 61 -9.57 12.98 4.80
N LYS A 62 -9.63 12.09 3.80
CA LYS A 62 -9.76 10.63 4.03
C LYS A 62 -8.98 9.73 3.06
N ASN A 63 -7.81 10.16 2.56
CA ASN A 63 -6.98 9.33 1.67
C ASN A 63 -6.44 8.03 2.34
N ASP A 64 -6.63 7.86 3.65
CA ASP A 64 -6.42 6.60 4.37
C ASP A 64 -7.62 5.62 4.24
N SER A 65 -8.61 5.94 3.40
CA SER A 65 -9.88 5.21 3.25
C SER A 65 -9.69 3.75 2.89
N LEU A 66 -9.03 3.47 1.76
CA LEU A 66 -8.84 2.12 1.23
C LEU A 66 -7.92 1.28 2.12
N SER A 67 -6.81 1.86 2.56
CA SER A 67 -5.87 1.19 3.45
C SER A 67 -6.47 0.93 4.83
N ALA A 68 -7.32 1.82 5.36
CA ALA A 68 -8.05 1.57 6.59
C ALA A 68 -9.08 0.45 6.44
N VAL A 69 -9.82 0.38 5.32
CA VAL A 69 -10.74 -0.73 5.04
C VAL A 69 -10.00 -2.07 5.08
N ILE A 70 -8.90 -2.19 4.33
CA ILE A 70 -8.14 -3.45 4.28
C ILE A 70 -7.54 -3.78 5.65
N LYS A 71 -7.06 -2.77 6.39
CA LYS A 71 -6.54 -2.94 7.75
C LYS A 71 -7.61 -3.48 8.71
N TRP A 72 -8.81 -2.90 8.70
CA TRP A 72 -9.91 -3.36 9.57
C TRP A 72 -10.42 -4.73 9.17
N LEU A 73 -10.50 -5.04 7.88
CA LEU A 73 -10.81 -6.40 7.41
C LEU A 73 -9.77 -7.39 7.90
N ARG A 74 -8.48 -7.04 7.85
CA ARG A 74 -7.39 -7.91 8.32
C ARG A 74 -7.48 -8.17 9.82
N TYR A 75 -7.86 -7.16 10.62
CA TYR A 75 -8.10 -7.32 12.05
C TYR A 75 -9.26 -8.27 12.36
N LEU A 76 -10.35 -8.19 11.59
CA LEU A 76 -11.46 -9.13 11.74
C LEU A 76 -11.06 -10.53 11.24
N ALA A 77 -10.40 -10.63 10.09
CA ALA A 77 -9.95 -11.89 9.49
C ALA A 77 -8.95 -12.64 10.37
N SER A 78 -8.05 -11.95 11.07
CA SER A 78 -7.06 -12.57 11.96
C SER A 78 -7.68 -13.31 13.15
N ARG A 79 -8.98 -13.13 13.42
CA ARG A 79 -9.72 -13.81 14.50
C ARG A 79 -10.51 -15.02 14.01
N LEU A 80 -10.56 -15.28 12.71
CA LEU A 80 -11.22 -16.46 12.13
C LEU A 80 -10.34 -17.72 12.27
N PRO A 81 -10.93 -18.92 12.30
CA PRO A 81 -10.17 -20.15 12.10
C PRO A 81 -9.54 -20.17 10.70
N ASN A 82 -8.31 -20.67 10.58
CA ASN A 82 -7.54 -20.68 9.32
C ASN A 82 -7.33 -19.27 8.71
N SER A 83 -7.11 -18.28 9.57
CA SER A 83 -6.98 -16.87 9.18
C SER A 83 -5.80 -16.57 8.25
N ASP A 84 -4.79 -17.43 8.18
CA ASP A 84 -3.58 -17.20 7.36
C ASP A 84 -3.90 -16.93 5.90
N ARG A 85 -4.81 -17.72 5.30
CA ARG A 85 -5.20 -17.54 3.90
C ARG A 85 -5.88 -16.19 3.69
N ALA A 86 -6.86 -15.86 4.52
CA ALA A 86 -7.59 -14.61 4.41
C ALA A 86 -6.68 -13.39 4.66
N CYS A 87 -5.78 -13.46 5.64
CA CYS A 87 -4.80 -12.43 5.93
C CYS A 87 -3.82 -12.23 4.75
N ARG A 88 -3.34 -13.32 4.14
CA ARG A 88 -2.49 -13.27 2.95
C ARG A 88 -3.21 -12.64 1.76
N ASP A 89 -4.45 -13.06 1.48
CA ASP A 89 -5.25 -12.51 0.38
C ASP A 89 -5.50 -11.00 0.57
N LEU A 90 -5.65 -10.54 1.83
CA LEU A 90 -5.77 -9.12 2.17
C LEU A 90 -4.45 -8.35 2.05
N ASP A 91 -3.31 -8.96 2.39
CA ASP A 91 -1.99 -8.36 2.18
C ASP A 91 -1.71 -8.18 0.67
N GLU A 92 -2.06 -9.16 -0.16
CA GLU A 92 -1.97 -9.07 -1.63
C GLU A 92 -2.92 -7.99 -2.18
N LEU A 93 -4.17 -7.96 -1.71
CA LEU A 93 -5.13 -6.93 -2.09
C LEU A 93 -4.60 -5.52 -1.77
N ARG A 94 -3.92 -5.35 -0.62
CA ARG A 94 -3.32 -4.07 -0.24
C ARG A 94 -2.28 -3.62 -1.24
N LEU A 95 -1.34 -4.50 -1.60
CA LEU A 95 -0.31 -4.21 -2.59
C LEU A 95 -0.92 -3.90 -3.96
N LYS A 96 -1.96 -4.63 -4.35
CA LYS A 96 -2.73 -4.37 -5.57
C LYS A 96 -3.37 -2.98 -5.56
N MET A 97 -3.99 -2.55 -4.45
CA MET A 97 -4.59 -1.22 -4.36
C MET A 97 -3.54 -0.10 -4.41
N ILE A 98 -2.38 -0.30 -3.76
CA ILE A 98 -1.24 0.62 -3.83
C ILE A 98 -0.75 0.77 -5.28
N LEU A 99 -0.55 -0.34 -5.99
CA LEU A 99 -0.13 -0.33 -7.39
C LEU A 99 -1.11 0.46 -8.27
N ARG A 100 -2.41 0.22 -8.09
CA ARG A 100 -3.45 0.95 -8.84
C ARG A 100 -3.40 2.45 -8.59
N LEU A 101 -3.17 2.88 -7.35
CA LEU A 101 -3.01 4.30 -7.00
C LEU A 101 -1.74 4.91 -7.63
N LEU A 102 -0.61 4.18 -7.64
CA LEU A 102 0.63 4.60 -8.31
C LEU A 102 0.46 4.79 -9.82
N GLN A 103 -0.40 3.99 -10.44
CA GLN A 103 -0.67 4.05 -11.89
C GLN A 103 -1.66 5.16 -12.28
N THR A 104 -2.29 5.85 -11.32
CA THR A 104 -3.18 6.97 -11.65
C THR A 104 -2.42 8.18 -12.19
N ASN A 105 -3.04 8.97 -13.06
CA ASN A 105 -2.47 10.24 -13.57
C ASN A 105 -2.56 11.41 -12.58
N SER A 106 -2.77 11.15 -11.28
CA SER A 106 -2.97 12.18 -10.26
C SER A 106 -1.80 12.19 -9.27
N PHE A 107 -1.17 13.34 -9.09
CA PHE A 107 -0.13 13.53 -8.07
C PHE A 107 -0.60 13.09 -6.68
N SER A 108 -1.83 13.44 -6.29
CA SER A 108 -2.41 13.07 -5.00
C SER A 108 -2.55 11.55 -4.85
N GLY A 109 -2.98 10.86 -5.92
CA GLY A 109 -3.08 9.39 -5.93
C GLY A 109 -1.71 8.71 -5.77
N LYS A 110 -0.71 9.17 -6.53
CA LYS A 110 0.67 8.64 -6.42
C LYS A 110 1.29 8.93 -5.06
N MET A 111 1.13 10.14 -4.54
CA MET A 111 1.63 10.53 -3.21
C MET A 111 0.98 9.69 -2.11
N ASN A 112 -0.33 9.43 -2.19
CA ASN A 112 -1.02 8.55 -1.26
C ASN A 112 -0.47 7.12 -1.31
N ALA A 113 -0.28 6.57 -2.51
CA ALA A 113 0.28 5.24 -2.66
C ALA A 113 1.69 5.14 -2.04
N LEU A 114 2.55 6.14 -2.26
CA LEU A 114 3.88 6.19 -1.65
C LEU A 114 3.81 6.29 -0.12
N ASN A 115 2.85 7.04 0.43
CA ASN A 115 2.61 7.07 1.87
C ASN A 115 2.17 5.70 2.41
N GLU A 116 1.36 4.95 1.67
CA GLU A 116 0.96 3.59 2.05
C GLU A 116 2.12 2.59 2.01
N VAL A 117 2.97 2.66 0.98
CA VAL A 117 4.23 1.92 0.93
C VAL A 117 5.06 2.23 2.18
N HIS A 118 5.18 3.50 2.56
CA HIS A 118 5.95 3.90 3.75
C HIS A 118 5.39 3.33 5.05
N LYS A 119 4.06 3.23 5.17
CA LYS A 119 3.40 2.61 6.33
C LYS A 119 3.67 1.10 6.43
N LEU A 120 4.00 0.42 5.33
CA LEU A 120 4.37 -0.99 5.31
C LEU A 120 5.80 -1.25 5.76
N LEU A 121 6.74 -0.32 5.48
CA LEU A 121 8.16 -0.54 5.74
C LEU A 121 8.51 -0.92 7.19
N PRO A 122 7.95 -0.29 8.24
CA PRO A 122 8.28 -0.64 9.63
C PRO A 122 8.01 -2.11 9.95
N SER A 123 6.87 -2.66 9.49
CA SER A 123 6.51 -4.08 9.72
C SER A 123 7.41 -5.07 8.98
N LEU A 124 8.15 -4.61 7.96
CA LEU A 124 9.09 -5.44 7.22
C LEU A 124 10.47 -5.48 7.88
N THR A 125 10.79 -4.53 8.76
CA THR A 125 12.11 -4.50 9.42
C THR A 125 12.27 -5.60 10.49
N PRO A 126 13.43 -6.29 10.56
CA PRO A 126 13.66 -7.39 11.51
C PRO A 126 13.43 -7.02 12.98
N ILE A 127 13.78 -5.79 13.39
CA ILE A 127 13.67 -5.29 14.78
C ILE A 127 12.21 -5.28 15.27
N HIS A 128 11.25 -5.05 14.37
CA HIS A 128 9.82 -5.07 14.71
C HIS A 128 9.22 -6.48 14.69
N ARG A 129 9.86 -7.45 14.02
CA ARG A 129 9.48 -8.87 14.09
C ARG A 129 9.83 -9.50 15.43
N SER A 130 10.87 -9.02 16.13
CA SER A 130 11.32 -9.57 17.42
C SER A 130 10.64 -8.96 18.65
N THR A 131 10.06 -7.76 18.54
CA THR A 131 9.44 -7.05 19.68
C THR A 131 7.93 -7.28 19.78
N LEU A 132 7.27 -7.52 18.65
CA LEU A 132 5.94 -8.11 18.65
C LEU A 132 6.14 -9.61 18.86
N ASN A 133 5.75 -10.16 20.01
CA ASN A 133 5.63 -11.61 20.25
C ASN A 133 4.61 -12.23 19.26
N ARG A 134 4.91 -12.20 17.96
CA ARG A 134 4.24 -13.02 16.96
C ARG A 134 4.87 -14.39 17.09
N SER A 135 4.39 -15.16 18.07
CA SER A 135 4.57 -16.61 18.16
C SER A 135 3.76 -17.32 17.07
N ASP A 136 3.77 -16.76 15.87
CA ASP A 136 2.87 -17.09 14.79
C ASP A 136 3.74 -17.08 13.54
N ASP A 137 4.08 -18.28 13.07
CA ASP A 137 4.54 -18.59 11.70
C ASP A 137 3.49 -18.19 10.64
N SER A 138 2.72 -17.14 10.90
CA SER A 138 1.72 -16.59 10.01
C SER A 138 2.45 -15.83 8.91
N GLU A 139 2.46 -16.51 7.77
CA GLU A 139 3.04 -16.27 6.45
C GLU A 139 2.58 -14.94 5.78
N GLY A 140 2.54 -13.86 6.54
CA GLY A 140 2.17 -12.52 6.09
C GLY A 140 3.23 -11.90 5.16
N LEU A 141 3.03 -10.64 4.79
CA LEU A 141 3.97 -9.91 3.94
C LEU A 141 5.38 -9.85 4.57
N THR A 142 6.36 -10.47 3.91
CA THR A 142 7.79 -10.44 4.29
C THR A 142 8.57 -9.44 3.44
N PRO A 143 9.79 -9.03 3.83
CA PRO A 143 10.65 -8.19 2.99
C PRO A 143 10.87 -8.78 1.60
N GLU A 144 11.10 -10.09 1.51
CA GLU A 144 11.38 -10.79 0.27
C GLU A 144 10.17 -10.73 -0.67
N LYS A 145 8.97 -11.04 -0.16
CA LYS A 145 7.70 -10.90 -0.93
C LYS A 145 7.45 -9.46 -1.36
N PHE A 146 7.81 -8.48 -0.53
CA PHE A 146 7.66 -7.07 -0.86
C PHE A 146 8.66 -6.58 -1.92
N ILE A 147 9.91 -7.02 -1.86
CA ILE A 147 10.92 -6.78 -2.90
C ILE A 147 10.51 -7.43 -4.21
N GLN A 148 10.05 -8.68 -4.17
CA GLN A 148 9.52 -9.39 -5.33
C GLN A 148 8.38 -8.58 -5.97
N TRP A 149 7.42 -8.09 -5.17
CA TRP A 149 6.36 -7.22 -5.66
C TRP A 149 6.88 -5.92 -6.32
N ILE A 150 7.89 -5.26 -5.72
CA ILE A 150 8.53 -4.06 -6.31
C ILE A 150 9.08 -4.35 -7.70
N GLN A 151 9.78 -5.48 -7.83
CA GLN A 151 10.46 -5.89 -9.07
C GLN A 151 9.45 -6.38 -10.13
N GLU A 152 8.54 -7.28 -9.78
CA GLU A 152 7.55 -7.86 -10.71
C GLU A 152 6.66 -6.78 -11.34
N HIS A 153 6.26 -5.78 -10.55
CA HIS A 153 5.39 -4.70 -11.03
C HIS A 153 6.16 -3.47 -11.53
N GLN A 154 7.49 -3.53 -11.60
CA GLN A 154 8.35 -2.43 -12.07
C GLN A 154 8.00 -1.10 -11.39
N ILE A 155 7.84 -1.13 -10.05
CA ILE A 155 7.38 0.03 -9.27
C ILE A 155 8.30 1.22 -9.47
N LEU A 156 9.62 0.99 -9.57
CA LEU A 156 10.58 2.05 -9.82
C LEU A 156 10.33 2.75 -11.17
N ASP A 157 10.07 2.00 -12.24
CA ASP A 157 9.72 2.56 -13.55
C ASP A 157 8.40 3.33 -13.54
N ILE A 158 7.46 2.99 -12.65
CA ILE A 158 6.20 3.74 -12.51
C ILE A 158 6.47 5.08 -11.80
N VAL A 159 7.24 5.07 -10.72
CA VAL A 159 7.51 6.23 -9.87
C VAL A 159 8.46 7.22 -10.57
N LEU A 160 9.36 6.76 -11.43
CA LEU A 160 10.30 7.64 -12.15
C LEU A 160 9.71 8.36 -13.37
N ARG A 161 8.50 7.99 -13.84
CA ARG A 161 7.92 8.54 -15.08
C ARG A 161 7.54 10.02 -14.98
N ASP A 162 7.09 10.45 -13.81
CA ASP A 162 6.58 11.80 -13.60
C ASP A 162 6.73 12.22 -12.12
N CYS A 163 6.24 13.42 -11.78
CA CYS A 163 6.25 13.98 -10.43
C CYS A 163 7.65 14.22 -9.80
N LEU A 164 8.75 13.88 -10.47
CA LEU A 164 10.12 14.11 -9.99
C LEU A 164 10.50 15.60 -9.81
N HIS A 165 9.73 16.51 -10.40
CA HIS A 165 9.88 17.95 -10.18
C HIS A 165 9.40 18.38 -8.78
N GLN A 166 8.66 17.52 -8.06
CA GLN A 166 8.15 17.77 -6.72
C GLN A 166 9.09 17.14 -5.67
N PRO A 167 9.81 17.94 -4.86
CA PRO A 167 10.79 17.41 -3.91
C PRO A 167 10.21 16.40 -2.91
N GLN A 168 9.01 16.68 -2.38
CA GLN A 168 8.32 15.79 -1.44
C GLN A 168 8.05 14.40 -2.03
N TYR A 169 7.81 14.30 -3.34
CA TYR A 169 7.61 13.02 -4.02
C TYR A 169 8.92 12.23 -4.10
N VAL A 170 10.01 12.94 -4.42
CA VAL A 170 11.36 12.36 -4.50
C VAL A 170 11.85 11.89 -3.13
N GLU A 171 11.56 12.62 -2.04
CA GLU A 171 11.80 12.16 -0.67
C GLU A 171 11.07 10.85 -0.34
N LYS A 172 9.86 10.67 -0.88
CA LYS A 172 9.13 9.42 -0.70
C LYS A 172 9.76 8.27 -1.47
N LEU A 173 10.22 8.52 -2.70
CA LEU A 173 11.00 7.55 -3.48
C LEU A 173 12.30 7.16 -2.75
N GLU A 174 13.02 8.13 -2.17
CA GLU A 174 14.27 7.89 -1.41
C GLU A 174 14.10 6.77 -0.38
N ARG A 175 13.03 6.80 0.41
CA ARG A 175 12.80 5.81 1.46
C ARG A 175 12.56 4.39 0.92
N ILE A 176 11.96 4.27 -0.27
CA ILE A 176 11.81 2.97 -0.96
C ILE A 176 13.18 2.48 -1.42
N LEU A 177 13.99 3.35 -2.02
CA LEU A 177 15.33 3.01 -2.47
C LEU A 177 16.23 2.60 -1.30
N ARG A 178 16.16 3.30 -0.17
CA ARG A 178 16.87 2.91 1.07
C ARG A 178 16.46 1.52 1.55
N PHE A 179 15.17 1.17 1.46
CA PHE A 179 14.71 -0.18 1.78
C PHE A 179 15.30 -1.21 0.81
N MET A 180 15.26 -0.95 -0.50
CA MET A 180 15.86 -1.86 -1.50
C MET A 180 17.37 -2.03 -1.32
N ILE A 181 18.11 -0.97 -0.95
CA ILE A 181 19.54 -1.04 -0.64
C ILE A 181 19.77 -1.94 0.58
N LYS A 182 18.99 -1.74 1.65
CA LYS A 182 19.08 -2.53 2.87
C LYS A 182 18.83 -4.02 2.62
N GLU A 183 17.83 -4.34 1.81
CA GLU A 183 17.48 -5.72 1.44
C GLU A 183 18.34 -6.25 0.26
N GLN A 184 19.42 -5.55 -0.13
CA GLN A 184 20.35 -5.91 -1.21
C GLN A 184 19.68 -6.17 -2.57
N ALA A 185 18.57 -5.49 -2.83
CA ALA A 185 17.71 -5.67 -4.00
C ALA A 185 17.82 -4.55 -5.04
N LEU A 186 18.55 -3.48 -4.77
CA LEU A 186 18.76 -2.38 -5.70
C LEU A 186 19.91 -2.71 -6.68
N SER A 187 19.60 -2.82 -7.97
CA SER A 187 20.58 -3.20 -9.00
C SER A 187 21.25 -1.99 -9.65
N ARG A 188 22.35 -2.23 -10.38
CA ARG A 188 22.99 -1.19 -11.22
C ARG A 188 22.05 -0.69 -12.33
N ASN A 189 21.18 -1.55 -12.84
CA ASN A 189 20.18 -1.16 -13.83
C ASN A 189 19.15 -0.19 -13.23
N ASP A 190 18.76 -0.40 -11.97
CA ASP A 190 17.86 0.51 -11.26
C ASP A 190 18.50 1.89 -11.05
N LEU A 191 19.78 1.93 -10.69
CA LEU A 191 20.55 3.19 -10.62
C LEU A 191 20.62 3.88 -11.98
N ALA A 192 20.83 3.14 -13.07
CA ALA A 192 20.82 3.69 -14.42
C ALA A 192 19.44 4.25 -14.80
N LYS A 193 18.33 3.58 -14.41
CA LYS A 193 16.97 4.10 -14.60
C LYS A 193 16.77 5.43 -13.86
N ILE A 194 17.22 5.53 -12.61
CA ILE A 194 17.12 6.75 -11.80
C ILE A 194 17.91 7.88 -12.47
N TRP A 195 19.15 7.62 -12.88
CA TRP A 195 19.99 8.59 -13.59
C TRP A 195 19.35 9.04 -14.91
N ASN A 196 18.89 8.11 -15.73
CA ASN A 196 18.29 8.43 -17.03
C ASN A 196 16.96 9.19 -16.90
N ALA A 197 16.30 9.13 -15.74
CA ALA A 197 15.07 9.89 -15.49
C ALA A 197 15.31 11.41 -15.41
N SER A 198 16.55 11.86 -15.14
CA SER A 198 16.90 13.28 -15.16
C SER A 198 17.39 13.78 -16.51
N CYS A 199 18.04 12.95 -17.32
CA CYS A 199 18.69 13.38 -18.56
C CYS A 199 17.72 14.11 -19.51
N GLY A 200 18.06 15.36 -19.86
CA GLY A 200 17.28 16.16 -20.81
C GLY A 200 15.93 16.62 -20.27
N LYS A 201 15.75 16.62 -18.93
CA LYS A 201 14.56 17.15 -18.25
C LYS A 201 14.81 18.57 -17.73
N HIS A 202 13.76 19.16 -17.17
CA HIS A 202 13.84 20.47 -16.54
C HIS A 202 14.85 20.46 -15.38
N GLU A 203 15.60 21.56 -15.18
CA GLU A 203 16.64 21.71 -14.17
C GLU A 203 16.20 21.26 -12.77
N ALA A 204 14.97 21.58 -12.37
CA ALA A 204 14.40 21.14 -11.10
C ALA A 204 14.37 19.60 -10.92
N ILE A 205 14.09 18.86 -12.00
CA ILE A 205 14.12 17.39 -11.99
C ILE A 205 15.56 16.90 -11.89
N GLU A 206 16.47 17.49 -12.67
CA GLU A 206 17.90 17.13 -12.63
C GLU A 206 18.47 17.32 -11.23
N LYS A 207 18.24 18.48 -10.62
CA LYS A 207 18.63 18.77 -9.25
C LYS A 207 18.07 17.74 -8.26
N ASN A 208 16.75 17.50 -8.29
CA ASN A 208 16.12 16.58 -7.34
C ASN A 208 16.66 15.14 -7.46
N VAL A 209 16.90 14.66 -8.69
CA VAL A 209 17.46 13.31 -8.93
C VAL A 209 18.93 13.24 -8.51
N HIS A 210 19.74 14.26 -8.79
CA HIS A 210 21.12 14.30 -8.35
C HIS A 210 21.23 14.35 -6.82
N ASP A 211 20.41 15.18 -6.16
CA ASP A 211 20.32 15.26 -4.70
C ASP A 211 19.89 13.90 -4.11
N LEU A 212 18.93 13.22 -4.75
CA LEU A 212 18.50 11.87 -4.36
C LEU A 212 19.68 10.89 -4.42
N LEU A 213 20.39 10.83 -5.56
CA LEU A 213 21.51 9.90 -5.73
C LEU A 213 22.66 10.22 -4.77
N ALA A 214 22.96 11.49 -4.54
CA ALA A 214 23.98 11.93 -3.59
C ALA A 214 23.66 11.51 -2.14
N LYS A 215 22.38 11.47 -1.75
CA LYS A 215 21.94 10.99 -0.42
C LYS A 215 21.98 9.47 -0.26
N LEU A 216 22.01 8.73 -1.37
CA LEU A 216 22.05 7.26 -1.38
C LEU A 216 23.48 6.71 -1.45
N ALA A 217 24.44 7.52 -1.87
CA ALA A 217 25.88 7.24 -1.79
C ALA A 217 26.36 7.24 -0.33
#